data_AF-A0A960UAF1-F1
#
_entry.id   AF-A0A960UAF1-F1
#
_cell.length_a   1.000
_cell.length_b   1.000
_cell.length_c   1.000
_cell.angle_alpha   90.00
_cell.angle_beta   90.00
_cell.angle_gamma   90.00
#
_symmetry.space_group_name_H-M   'P 1'
#
loop_
_entity.id
_entity.type
_entity.pdbx_description
1 polymer ?
#
loop_
_entity_poly.entity_id
_entity_poly.type
_entity_poly.pdbx_seq_one_letter_code
_entity_poly.pdbx_strand_id
1 'polypeptide(L)'
;FSTSFARVEFPIFIGLCLFGALWPDTDVGSTSRIIIYVLFFIIDVLLIFVFKYYLEAALFGLFTMLPAVSKHRGWTHSKFWTFIVGLPLLAPSFVAGEFLIDVHIYEYRNLIYFGVPYYFSFLFGVASHLILDEHPYFKAMRSKAGKKRS
;
A
#
# COMPACT_ATOMS: atom_id res chain seq x y z
N PHE A 1 -15.90 -22.01 7.91
CA PHE A 1 -15.20 -21.14 6.95
C PHE A 1 -15.76 -21.41 5.55
N SER A 2 -16.40 -20.45 4.92
CA SER A 2 -16.90 -20.62 3.54
C SER A 2 -15.70 -20.69 2.59
N THR A 3 -15.65 -21.70 1.73
CA THR A 3 -14.54 -21.94 0.79
C THR A 3 -14.39 -20.81 -0.24
N SER A 4 -15.43 -20.03 -0.48
CA SER A 4 -15.44 -18.87 -1.38
C SER A 4 -14.63 -17.69 -0.80
N PHE A 5 -14.69 -17.49 0.50
CA PHE A 5 -13.98 -16.41 1.21
C PHE A 5 -12.46 -16.58 1.09
N ALA A 6 -11.97 -17.80 1.34
CA ALA A 6 -10.54 -18.12 1.28
C ALA A 6 -9.94 -17.99 -0.13
N ARG A 7 -10.74 -18.09 -1.20
CA ARG A 7 -10.23 -18.01 -2.58
C ARG A 7 -9.96 -16.58 -3.05
N VAL A 8 -10.74 -15.61 -2.56
CA VAL A 8 -10.66 -14.21 -3.00
C VAL A 8 -9.88 -13.36 -2.01
N GLU A 9 -10.14 -13.51 -0.70
CA GLU A 9 -9.52 -12.64 0.29
C GLU A 9 -8.05 -12.98 0.57
N PHE A 10 -7.70 -14.27 0.52
CA PHE A 10 -6.33 -14.69 0.81
C PHE A 10 -5.29 -14.12 -0.18
N PRO A 11 -5.52 -14.14 -1.51
CA PRO A 11 -4.65 -13.44 -2.45
C PRO A 11 -4.57 -11.92 -2.19
N ILE A 12 -5.66 -11.29 -1.77
CA ILE A 12 -5.70 -9.85 -1.48
C ILE A 12 -4.83 -9.54 -0.25
N PHE A 13 -4.92 -10.33 0.82
CA PHE A 13 -4.06 -10.17 2.00
C PHE A 13 -2.58 -10.34 1.66
N ILE A 14 -2.24 -11.34 0.84
CA ILE A 14 -0.87 -11.52 0.36
C ILE A 14 -0.42 -10.29 -0.46
N GLY A 15 -1.26 -9.83 -1.40
CA GLY A 15 -0.98 -8.67 -2.23
C GLY A 15 -0.73 -7.40 -1.40
N LEU A 16 -1.59 -7.13 -0.42
CA LEU A 16 -1.44 -5.99 0.49
C LEU A 16 -0.19 -6.10 1.38
N CYS A 17 0.14 -7.31 1.85
CA CYS A 17 1.35 -7.55 2.62
C CYS A 17 2.60 -7.31 1.77
N LEU A 18 2.63 -7.81 0.54
CA LEU A 18 3.74 -7.55 -0.40
C LEU A 18 3.84 -6.06 -0.76
N PHE A 19 2.70 -5.41 -1.01
CA PHE A 19 2.65 -3.97 -1.27
C PHE A 19 3.18 -3.17 -0.08
N GLY A 20 2.74 -3.48 1.15
CA GLY A 20 3.24 -2.87 2.37
C GLY A 20 4.72 -3.12 2.61
N ALA A 21 5.25 -4.27 2.22
CA ALA A 21 6.68 -4.56 2.32
C ALA A 21 7.53 -3.78 1.30
N LEU A 22 6.98 -3.46 0.12
CA LEU A 22 7.67 -2.68 -0.91
C LEU A 22 7.53 -1.17 -0.68
N TRP A 23 6.43 -0.74 -0.07
CA TRP A 23 6.03 0.66 0.07
C TRP A 23 7.09 1.59 0.68
N PRO A 24 7.80 1.22 1.77
CA PRO A 24 8.78 2.14 2.38
C PRO A 24 9.98 2.43 1.46
N ASP A 25 10.28 1.52 0.53
CA ASP A 25 11.47 1.54 -0.33
C ASP A 25 11.21 2.26 -1.67
N THR A 26 10.66 3.48 -1.60
CA THR A 26 10.51 4.36 -2.77
C THR A 26 11.77 5.18 -3.09
N ASP A 27 12.94 4.77 -2.57
CA ASP A 27 14.23 5.43 -2.81
C ASP A 27 14.49 5.57 -4.34
N VAL A 28 14.99 6.72 -4.81
CA VAL A 28 15.31 6.92 -6.25
C VAL A 28 16.41 5.93 -6.63
N GLY A 29 16.03 4.93 -7.44
CA GLY A 29 16.90 3.87 -7.91
C GLY A 29 16.47 2.45 -7.53
N SER A 30 15.42 2.27 -6.71
CA SER A 30 14.90 0.94 -6.34
C SER A 30 13.98 0.35 -7.43
N THR A 31 14.03 -0.97 -7.58
CA THR A 31 13.04 -1.72 -8.40
C THR A 31 11.64 -1.60 -7.81
N SER A 32 11.53 -1.54 -6.47
CA SER A 32 10.29 -1.35 -5.72
C SER A 32 9.54 -0.09 -6.16
N ARG A 33 10.26 1.02 -6.39
CA ARG A 33 9.69 2.26 -6.93
C ARG A 33 9.02 2.04 -8.28
N ILE A 34 9.70 1.38 -9.22
CA ILE A 34 9.14 1.16 -10.56
C ILE A 34 7.84 0.36 -10.45
N ILE A 35 7.83 -0.70 -9.65
CA ILE A 35 6.64 -1.55 -9.45
C ILE A 35 5.49 -0.73 -8.87
N ILE A 36 5.73 0.05 -7.80
CA ILE A 36 4.69 0.85 -7.15
C ILE A 36 4.13 1.92 -8.08
N TYR A 37 4.98 2.68 -8.78
CA TYR A 37 4.52 3.75 -9.66
C TYR A 37 3.84 3.22 -10.93
N VAL A 38 4.23 2.05 -11.45
CA VAL A 38 3.50 1.38 -12.53
C VAL A 38 2.12 0.94 -12.06
N LEU A 39 2.02 0.36 -10.86
CA LEU A 39 0.72 -0.02 -10.27
C LEU A 39 -0.18 1.21 -10.11
N PHE A 40 0.35 2.30 -9.57
CA PHE A 40 -0.39 3.56 -9.43
C PHE A 40 -0.82 4.13 -10.77
N PHE A 41 0.06 4.13 -11.76
CA PHE A 41 -0.30 4.57 -13.11
C PHE A 41 -1.45 3.73 -13.70
N ILE A 42 -1.41 2.40 -13.55
CA ILE A 42 -2.48 1.53 -14.03
C ILE A 42 -3.80 1.85 -13.32
N ILE A 43 -3.79 2.01 -11.98
CA ILE A 43 -4.98 2.36 -11.21
C ILE A 43 -5.56 3.71 -11.67
N ASP A 44 -4.71 4.70 -11.89
CA ASP A 44 -5.12 6.04 -12.33
C ASP A 44 -5.76 6.00 -13.74
N VAL A 45 -5.16 5.22 -14.66
CA VAL A 45 -5.73 4.96 -15.99
C VAL A 45 -7.09 4.27 -15.89
N LEU A 46 -7.25 3.29 -15.00
CA LEU A 46 -8.54 2.62 -14.79
C LEU A 46 -9.59 3.60 -14.24
N LEU A 47 -9.23 4.43 -13.24
CA LEU A 47 -10.12 5.45 -12.68
C LEU A 47 -10.62 6.42 -13.76
N ILE A 48 -9.74 6.89 -14.64
CA ILE A 48 -10.07 7.86 -15.69
C ILE A 48 -10.86 7.21 -16.83
N PHE A 49 -10.38 6.10 -17.39
CA PHE A 49 -10.90 5.59 -18.66
C PHE A 49 -12.04 4.60 -18.49
N VAL A 50 -11.98 3.76 -17.45
CA VAL A 50 -12.98 2.72 -17.19
C VAL A 50 -14.09 3.25 -16.28
N PHE A 51 -13.71 3.84 -15.14
CA PHE A 51 -14.68 4.26 -14.11
C PHE A 51 -15.18 5.70 -14.27
N LYS A 52 -14.48 6.55 -15.05
CA LYS A 52 -14.78 7.98 -15.24
C LYS A 52 -14.75 8.80 -13.94
N TYR A 53 -13.97 8.37 -12.96
CA TYR A 53 -13.78 9.00 -11.65
C TYR A 53 -12.63 10.01 -11.69
N TYR A 54 -12.89 11.15 -12.33
CA TYR A 54 -11.85 12.15 -12.62
C TYR A 54 -11.32 12.85 -11.37
N LEU A 55 -12.17 13.11 -10.37
CA LEU A 55 -11.76 13.77 -9.13
C LEU A 55 -10.90 12.83 -8.28
N GLU A 56 -11.34 11.59 -8.16
CA GLU A 56 -10.66 10.53 -7.42
C GLU A 56 -9.32 10.22 -8.08
N ALA A 57 -9.26 10.15 -9.41
CA ALA A 57 -8.01 10.02 -10.16
C ALA A 57 -7.09 11.23 -9.90
N ALA A 58 -7.59 12.46 -9.98
CA ALA A 58 -6.77 13.64 -9.74
C ALA A 58 -6.20 13.67 -8.32
N LEU A 59 -7.01 13.33 -7.31
CA LEU A 59 -6.57 13.22 -5.92
C LEU A 59 -5.58 12.08 -5.73
N PHE A 60 -5.87 10.91 -6.30
CA PHE A 60 -5.00 9.74 -6.24
C PHE A 60 -3.64 10.01 -6.89
N GLY A 61 -3.63 10.52 -8.13
CA GLY A 61 -2.43 10.98 -8.82
C GLY A 61 -1.64 12.00 -8.00
N LEU A 62 -2.30 12.99 -7.39
CA LEU A 62 -1.65 13.98 -6.53
C LEU A 62 -0.98 13.32 -5.31
N PHE A 63 -1.67 12.45 -4.59
CA PHE A 63 -1.13 11.80 -3.40
C PHE A 63 -0.02 10.79 -3.71
N THR A 64 -0.12 10.08 -4.83
CA THR A 64 0.90 9.12 -5.27
C THR A 64 2.22 9.78 -5.68
N MET A 65 2.21 11.07 -6.04
CA MET A 65 3.43 11.84 -6.31
C MET A 65 4.17 12.27 -5.03
N LEU A 66 3.52 12.26 -3.86
CA LEU A 66 4.11 12.74 -2.61
C LEU A 66 5.46 12.08 -2.26
N PRO A 67 5.64 10.75 -2.39
CA PRO A 67 6.94 10.14 -2.14
C PRO A 67 8.03 10.66 -3.09
N ALA A 68 7.71 10.86 -4.38
CA ALA A 68 8.68 11.33 -5.39
C ALA A 68 9.13 12.78 -5.18
N VAL A 69 8.24 13.66 -4.71
CA VAL A 69 8.57 15.07 -4.44
C VAL A 69 9.18 15.28 -3.04
N SER A 70 9.15 14.25 -2.19
CA SER A 70 9.70 14.31 -0.83
C SER A 70 11.17 13.88 -0.77
N LYS A 71 11.85 14.21 0.35
CA LYS A 71 13.23 13.76 0.56
C LYS A 71 13.31 12.23 0.58
N HIS A 72 14.28 11.72 -0.17
CA HIS A 72 14.63 10.31 -0.37
C HIS A 72 14.54 9.37 0.83
N ARG A 73 14.86 9.82 2.05
CA ARG A 73 14.76 9.04 3.30
C ARG A 73 14.06 9.84 4.39
N GLY A 74 12.89 10.36 4.06
CA GLY A 74 12.11 11.20 4.96
C GLY A 74 10.98 10.41 5.62
N TRP A 75 9.77 10.87 5.35
CA TRP A 75 8.56 10.44 6.02
C TRP A 75 8.14 8.99 5.68
N THR A 76 8.49 8.45 4.51
CA THR A 76 8.12 7.07 4.13
C THR A 76 8.73 5.99 5.02
N HIS A 77 9.89 6.28 5.63
CA HIS A 77 10.56 5.41 6.60
C HIS A 77 10.21 5.74 8.06
N SER A 78 9.37 6.75 8.30
CA SER A 78 8.91 7.07 9.66
C SER A 78 7.75 6.17 10.06
N LYS A 79 7.92 5.42 11.15
CA LYS A 79 6.93 4.51 11.73
C LYS A 79 5.53 5.14 11.84
N PHE A 80 5.47 6.43 12.18
CA PHE A 80 4.24 7.19 12.28
C PHE A 80 3.52 7.36 10.93
N TRP A 81 4.27 7.76 9.90
CA TRP A 81 3.72 8.04 8.59
C TRP A 81 3.36 6.77 7.83
N THR A 82 4.11 5.69 8.01
CA THR A 82 3.78 4.40 7.40
C THR A 82 2.48 3.82 7.98
N PHE A 83 2.18 4.07 9.26
CA PHE A 83 0.90 3.73 9.88
C PHE A 83 -0.26 4.54 9.28
N ILE A 84 -0.03 5.85 9.05
CA ILE A 84 -1.02 6.76 8.46
C ILE A 84 -1.34 6.39 7.01
N VAL A 85 -0.34 6.01 6.21
CA VAL A 85 -0.56 5.66 4.79
C VAL A 85 -1.49 4.45 4.63
N GLY A 86 -1.51 3.54 5.60
CA GLY A 86 -2.44 2.42 5.59
C GLY A 86 -3.88 2.78 6.01
N LEU A 87 -4.12 3.94 6.64
CA LEU A 87 -5.45 4.29 7.18
C LEU A 87 -6.58 4.30 6.15
N PRO A 88 -6.37 4.68 4.87
CA PRO A 88 -7.40 4.51 3.84
C PRO A 88 -7.90 3.06 3.69
N LEU A 89 -7.10 2.04 4.04
CA LEU A 89 -7.53 0.63 4.05
C LEU A 89 -8.51 0.29 5.20
N LEU A 90 -8.62 1.16 6.22
CA LEU A 90 -9.69 1.10 7.23
C LEU A 90 -10.97 1.81 6.77
N ALA A 91 -10.90 2.51 5.65
CA ALA A 91 -12.01 3.23 5.05
C ALA A 91 -12.83 2.47 3.98
N PRO A 92 -13.00 1.13 3.99
CA PRO A 92 -14.15 0.53 3.32
C PRO A 92 -15.46 1.21 3.75
N SER A 93 -15.48 1.82 4.94
CA SER A 93 -16.58 2.67 5.45
C SER A 93 -16.94 3.91 4.60
N PHE A 94 -16.01 4.49 3.82
CA PHE A 94 -16.26 5.78 3.15
C PHE A 94 -16.34 5.71 1.62
N VAL A 95 -15.75 4.68 0.98
CA VAL A 95 -15.74 4.55 -0.49
C VAL A 95 -16.60 3.39 -1.00
N ALA A 96 -16.87 2.37 -0.16
CA ALA A 96 -17.64 1.19 -0.57
C ALA A 96 -19.14 1.47 -0.80
N GLY A 97 -19.64 2.66 -0.46
CA GLY A 97 -21.02 3.06 -0.78
C GLY A 97 -21.31 3.12 -2.28
N GLU A 98 -20.28 3.37 -3.12
CA GLU A 98 -20.46 3.58 -4.56
C GLU A 98 -19.68 2.58 -5.43
N PHE A 99 -18.51 2.09 -4.98
CA PHE A 99 -17.62 1.27 -5.83
C PHE A 99 -17.87 -0.25 -5.75
N LEU A 100 -18.55 -0.74 -4.71
CA LEU A 100 -18.86 -2.16 -4.50
C LEU A 100 -20.38 -2.42 -4.47
N ILE A 101 -21.14 -1.62 -5.22
CA ILE A 101 -22.58 -1.83 -5.44
C ILE A 101 -22.76 -3.06 -6.35
N ASP A 102 -22.56 -4.24 -5.77
CA ASP A 102 -23.44 -5.41 -5.99
C ASP A 102 -23.14 -6.58 -5.04
N VAL A 103 -22.28 -6.39 -4.03
CA VAL A 103 -22.21 -7.36 -2.93
C VAL A 103 -23.23 -6.93 -1.90
N HIS A 104 -24.38 -7.62 -1.87
CA HIS A 104 -25.36 -7.53 -0.80
C HIS A 104 -24.67 -7.62 0.57
N ILE A 105 -24.43 -6.48 1.23
CA ILE A 105 -23.98 -6.44 2.62
C ILE A 105 -25.05 -5.70 3.42
N TYR A 106 -25.99 -6.49 3.90
CA TYR A 106 -26.82 -6.15 5.04
C TYR A 106 -25.91 -5.70 6.19
N GLU A 107 -26.28 -4.60 6.84
CA GLU A 107 -25.72 -4.03 8.08
C GLU A 107 -24.45 -3.17 7.95
N TYR A 108 -24.70 -1.88 7.68
CA TYR A 108 -23.77 -0.74 7.79
C TYR A 108 -23.04 -0.58 9.14
N ARG A 109 -23.34 -1.39 10.16
CA ARG A 109 -22.83 -1.21 11.53
C ARG A 109 -21.41 -1.75 11.79
N ASN A 110 -20.84 -2.53 10.86
CA ASN A 110 -19.56 -3.21 11.07
C ASN A 110 -18.46 -2.88 10.04
N LEU A 111 -18.59 -1.81 9.22
CA LEU A 111 -17.64 -1.53 8.13
C LEU A 111 -16.19 -1.27 8.60
N ILE A 112 -15.99 -0.76 9.82
CA ILE A 112 -14.66 -0.63 10.42
C ILE A 112 -14.01 -2.01 10.60
N TYR A 113 -14.76 -2.99 11.10
CA TYR A 113 -14.25 -4.36 11.29
C TYR A 113 -13.92 -5.06 9.97
N PHE A 114 -14.56 -4.65 8.86
CA PHE A 114 -14.28 -5.20 7.54
C PHE A 114 -12.91 -4.76 7.01
N GLY A 115 -12.49 -3.50 7.22
CA GLY A 115 -11.19 -2.98 6.77
C GLY A 115 -9.99 -3.43 7.62
N VAL A 116 -10.26 -3.85 8.86
CA VAL A 116 -9.22 -4.21 9.84
C VAL A 116 -8.26 -5.31 9.35
N PRO A 117 -8.72 -6.45 8.79
CA PRO A 117 -7.82 -7.50 8.29
C PRO A 117 -6.92 -7.03 7.14
N TYR A 118 -7.44 -6.20 6.24
CA TYR A 118 -6.71 -5.62 5.11
C TYR A 118 -5.64 -4.63 5.59
N TYR A 119 -6.01 -3.77 6.54
CA TYR A 119 -5.08 -2.84 7.17
C TYR A 119 -3.94 -3.56 7.89
N PHE A 120 -4.25 -4.59 8.69
CA PHE A 120 -3.21 -5.37 9.37
C PHE A 120 -2.32 -6.12 8.38
N SER A 121 -2.87 -6.66 7.28
CA SER A 121 -2.06 -7.30 6.24
C SER A 121 -1.02 -6.34 5.66
N PHE A 122 -1.42 -5.11 5.35
CA PHE A 122 -0.50 -4.06 4.91
C PHE A 122 0.54 -3.71 5.99
N LEU A 123 0.11 -3.53 7.24
CA LEU A 123 1.02 -3.23 8.35
C LEU A 123 2.03 -4.34 8.61
N PHE A 124 1.65 -5.61 8.45
CA PHE A 124 2.58 -6.75 8.54
C PHE A 124 3.68 -6.65 7.48
N GLY A 125 3.30 -6.30 6.25
CA GLY A 125 4.24 -6.01 5.18
C GLY A 125 5.24 -4.92 5.56
N VAL A 126 4.73 -3.75 5.97
CA VAL A 126 5.54 -2.62 6.41
C VAL A 126 6.46 -2.99 7.57
N ALA A 127 5.94 -3.66 8.59
CA ALA A 127 6.71 -4.08 9.75
C ALA A 127 7.85 -5.03 9.35
N SER A 128 7.58 -5.99 8.45
CA SER A 128 8.62 -6.89 7.95
C SER A 128 9.75 -6.13 7.26
N HIS A 129 9.42 -5.10 6.46
CA HIS A 129 10.40 -4.25 5.81
C HIS A 129 11.26 -3.50 6.83
N LEU A 130 10.63 -2.83 7.79
CA LEU A 130 11.33 -2.04 8.81
C LEU A 130 12.23 -2.91 9.72
N ILE A 131 11.77 -4.10 10.09
CA ILE A 131 12.57 -5.05 10.90
C ILE A 131 13.82 -5.48 10.12
N LEU A 132 13.67 -5.84 8.85
CA LEU A 132 14.79 -6.22 8.00
C LEU A 132 15.73 -5.04 7.70
N ASP A 133 15.18 -3.82 7.59
CA ASP A 133 15.96 -2.59 7.43
C ASP A 133 16.79 -2.26 8.67
N GLU A 134 16.23 -2.47 9.86
CA GLU A 134 16.90 -2.19 11.12
C GLU A 134 17.91 -3.27 11.54
N HIS A 135 17.79 -4.50 11.02
CA HIS A 135 18.59 -5.66 11.44
C HIS A 135 20.10 -5.51 11.13
N PRO A 136 21.01 -5.73 12.11
CA PRO A 136 22.44 -5.44 11.99
C PRO A 136 23.14 -6.11 10.81
N TYR A 137 22.79 -7.38 10.53
CA TYR A 137 23.35 -8.15 9.42
C TYR A 137 23.05 -7.50 8.06
N PHE A 138 21.81 -7.06 7.84
CA PHE A 138 21.38 -6.44 6.58
C PHE A 138 21.93 -5.03 6.43
N LYS A 139 22.01 -4.25 7.52
CA LYS A 139 22.72 -2.96 7.55
C LYS A 139 24.18 -3.10 7.14
N ALA A 140 24.89 -4.10 7.68
CA ALA A 140 26.28 -4.35 7.34
C ALA A 140 26.46 -4.75 5.86
N MET A 141 25.56 -5.55 5.30
CA MET A 141 25.59 -5.92 3.88
C MET A 141 25.34 -4.72 2.95
N ARG A 142 24.39 -3.83 3.26
CA ARG A 142 24.15 -2.62 2.46
C ARG A 142 25.34 -1.66 2.50
N SER A 143 25.96 -1.48 3.67
CA SER A 143 27.17 -0.65 3.80
C SER A 143 28.31 -1.17 2.90
N LYS A 144 28.51 -2.49 2.86
CA LYS A 144 29.49 -3.14 1.96
C LYS A 144 29.13 -2.99 0.48
N ALA A 145 27.86 -3.13 0.12
CA ALA A 145 27.40 -2.98 -1.26
C ALA A 145 27.52 -1.53 -1.77
N GLY A 146 27.25 -0.54 -0.90
CA GLY A 146 27.41 0.89 -1.21
C GLY A 146 28.87 1.27 -1.46
N LYS A 147 29.80 0.78 -0.64
CA LYS A 147 31.26 0.98 -0.83
C LYS A 147 31.82 0.38 -2.12
N LYS A 148 31.13 -0.59 -2.73
CA LYS A 148 31.56 -1.23 -3.98
C LYS A 148 31.09 -0.47 -5.23
N ARG A 149 30.17 0.49 -5.05
CA ARG A 149 29.57 1.31 -6.13
C ARG A 149 30.07 2.76 -6.14
N SER A 150 30.89 3.16 -5.16
CA SER A 150 31.60 4.45 -5.07
C SER A 150 33.06 4.30 -5.48
#